data_AF-A0A9D9S0U0-F1
#
_entry.id   AF-A0A9D9S0U0-F1
#
_cell.length_a   1.000
_cell.length_b   1.000
_cell.length_c   1.000
_cell.angle_alpha   90.00
_cell.angle_beta   90.00
_cell.angle_gamma   90.00
#
_symmetry.space_group_name_H-M   'P 1'
#
loop_
_entity.id
_entity.type
_entity.pdbx_description
1 polymer ?
#
loop_
_entity_poly.entity_id
_entity_poly.type
_entity_poly.pdbx_seq_one_letter_code
_entity_poly.pdbx_strand_id
1 'polypeptide(L)'
;MRFSKLFPLMLACSIGLASAPSAATGVNLLGFDDMSCAAWSKSKDDPDLRSAYVVWVRGFLTGHNYALPNQQLSSISKGTVEMKLNQYCSRNPTGQISDAAMRMSDELSGRNQPIKK
;
A
#
# COMPACT_ATOMS: atom_id res chain seq x y z
N MET A 1 -22.26 -27.56 -45.44
CA MET A 1 -20.89 -27.55 -44.85
C MET A 1 -20.26 -26.17 -45.03
N ARG A 2 -20.40 -25.25 -44.06
CA ARG A 2 -19.86 -23.87 -44.17
C ARG A 2 -19.41 -23.26 -42.83
N PHE A 3 -19.09 -24.08 -41.83
CA PHE A 3 -18.65 -23.61 -40.50
C PHE A 3 -17.19 -23.97 -40.15
N SER A 4 -16.49 -24.70 -41.02
CA SER A 4 -15.15 -25.25 -40.69
C SER A 4 -13.98 -24.25 -40.80
N LYS A 5 -14.20 -23.04 -41.34
CA LYS A 5 -13.12 -22.05 -41.53
C LYS A 5 -13.14 -20.87 -40.54
N LEU A 6 -14.15 -20.78 -39.68
CA LEU A 6 -14.28 -19.70 -38.69
C LEU A 6 -13.60 -20.01 -37.35
N PHE A 7 -13.36 -21.29 -37.07
CA PHE A 7 -12.72 -21.75 -35.83
C PHE A 7 -11.25 -21.31 -35.64
N PRO A 8 -10.36 -21.36 -36.67
CA PRO A 8 -8.97 -20.96 -36.46
C PRO A 8 -8.79 -19.44 -36.32
N LEU A 9 -9.73 -18.63 -36.82
CA LEU A 9 -9.67 -17.17 -36.70
C LEU A 9 -10.01 -16.70 -35.28
N MET A 10 -10.94 -17.37 -34.60
CA MET A 10 -11.29 -17.07 -33.21
C MET A 10 -10.20 -17.49 -32.22
N LEU A 11 -9.46 -18.58 -32.51
CA LEU A 11 -8.37 -19.06 -31.65
C LEU A 11 -7.10 -18.18 -31.73
N ALA A 12 -6.86 -17.55 -32.88
CA ALA A 12 -5.72 -16.63 -33.06
C ALA A 12 -5.91 -15.28 -32.33
N CYS A 13 -7.15 -14.88 -32.02
CA CYS A 13 -7.44 -13.64 -31.32
C CYS A 13 -7.28 -13.74 -29.79
N SER A 14 -7.22 -14.96 -29.25
CA SER A 14 -7.14 -15.19 -27.79
C SER A 14 -5.73 -15.08 -27.21
N ILE A 15 -4.68 -15.11 -28.05
CA ILE A 15 -3.28 -15.18 -27.62
C ILE A 15 -2.68 -13.77 -27.37
N GLY A 16 -3.30 -12.71 -27.89
CA GLY A 16 -2.81 -11.33 -27.77
C GLY A 16 -3.09 -10.62 -26.44
N LEU A 17 -3.84 -11.24 -25.53
CA LEU A 17 -4.19 -10.66 -24.22
C LEU A 17 -3.26 -11.10 -23.09
N ALA A 18 -2.10 -11.69 -23.41
CA ALA A 18 -1.08 -12.01 -22.44
C ALA A 18 -0.48 -10.72 -21.85
N SER A 19 -1.13 -10.23 -20.80
CA SER A 19 -0.53 -9.57 -19.64
C SER A 19 0.63 -8.63 -19.97
N ALA A 20 0.29 -7.42 -20.43
CA ALA A 20 1.20 -6.31 -20.21
C ALA A 20 1.47 -6.25 -18.69
N PRO A 21 2.74 -6.32 -18.23
CA PRO A 21 3.02 -6.05 -16.83
C PRO A 21 2.49 -4.64 -16.56
N SER A 22 1.51 -4.55 -15.66
CA SER A 22 1.17 -3.26 -15.07
C SER A 22 2.42 -2.86 -14.30
N ALA A 23 3.27 -2.04 -14.94
CA ALA A 23 4.28 -1.31 -14.22
C ALA A 23 3.49 -0.37 -13.31
N ALA A 24 3.23 -0.83 -12.09
CA ALA A 24 2.81 0.05 -11.03
C ALA A 24 3.92 1.10 -10.95
N THR A 25 3.67 2.27 -11.55
CA THR A 25 4.53 3.43 -11.45
C THR A 25 4.57 3.74 -9.96
N GLY A 26 5.64 3.28 -9.31
CA GLY A 26 5.82 3.47 -7.89
C GLY A 26 5.65 4.94 -7.56
N VAL A 27 4.95 5.23 -6.47
CA VAL A 27 4.83 6.61 -5.99
C VAL A 27 6.20 7.09 -5.53
N ASN A 28 6.60 8.30 -5.93
CA ASN A 28 7.82 8.92 -5.43
C ASN A 28 7.60 9.31 -3.96
N LEU A 29 8.04 8.47 -3.04
CA LEU A 29 7.82 8.61 -1.60
C LEU A 29 8.86 9.55 -1.00
N LEU A 30 8.39 10.59 -0.34
CA LEU A 30 9.23 11.52 0.43
C LEU A 30 9.19 11.09 1.89
N GLY A 31 10.34 10.80 2.49
CA GLY A 31 10.43 10.34 3.88
C GLY A 31 11.83 10.53 4.47
N PHE A 32 12.12 9.76 5.51
CA PHE A 32 13.45 9.72 6.13
C PHE A 32 14.47 9.07 5.17
N ASP A 33 15.76 9.35 5.38
CA ASP A 33 16.84 8.68 4.64
C ASP A 33 16.81 7.16 4.85
N ASP A 34 16.43 6.71 6.05
CA ASP A 34 16.19 5.30 6.38
C ASP A 34 14.73 5.08 6.79
N MET A 35 13.96 4.50 5.88
CA MET A 35 12.55 4.13 6.09
C MET A 35 12.38 2.65 6.46
N SER A 36 13.45 1.93 6.81
CA SER A 36 13.39 0.50 7.05
C SER A 36 12.71 0.13 8.37
N CYS A 37 12.13 -1.06 8.41
CA CYS A 37 11.65 -1.67 9.65
C CYS A 37 12.76 -1.92 10.68
N ALA A 38 14.01 -2.07 10.23
CA ALA A 38 15.16 -2.13 11.12
C ALA A 38 15.39 -0.79 11.84
N ALA A 39 15.30 0.34 11.13
CA ALA A 39 15.38 1.69 11.72
C ALA A 39 14.21 1.95 12.67
N TRP A 40 12.99 1.57 12.29
CA TRP A 40 11.83 1.58 13.19
C TRP A 40 12.10 0.82 14.49
N SER A 41 12.63 -0.40 14.41
CA SER A 41 12.93 -1.21 15.59
C SER A 41 13.96 -0.53 16.51
N LYS A 42 15.02 0.03 15.93
CA LYS A 42 16.08 0.76 16.67
C LYS A 42 15.59 2.08 17.28
N SER A 43 14.61 2.75 16.66
CA SER A 43 14.07 4.02 17.17
C SER A 43 13.40 3.89 18.54
N LYS A 44 13.16 2.69 19.07
CA LYS A 44 12.61 2.50 20.43
C LYS A 44 13.42 3.19 21.53
N ASP A 45 14.72 3.35 21.31
CA ASP A 45 15.67 3.93 22.27
C ASP A 45 15.81 5.46 22.07
N ASP A 46 15.12 6.04 21.08
CA ASP A 46 15.08 7.47 20.74
C ASP A 46 13.62 7.92 20.57
N PRO A 47 12.98 8.46 21.62
CA PRO A 47 11.58 8.86 21.59
C PRO A 47 11.25 9.93 20.53
N ASP A 48 12.19 10.81 20.21
CA ASP A 48 11.98 11.89 19.25
C ASP A 48 11.98 11.34 17.82
N LEU A 49 12.98 10.51 17.49
CA LEU A 49 13.01 9.80 16.20
C LEU A 49 11.79 8.89 16.04
N ARG A 50 11.43 8.14 17.09
CA ARG A 50 10.21 7.31 17.12
C ARG A 50 8.97 8.13 16.80
N SER A 51 8.82 9.28 17.46
CA SER A 51 7.69 10.18 17.25
C SER A 51 7.69 10.75 15.83
N ALA A 52 8.86 11.04 15.26
CA ALA A 52 9.00 11.56 13.90
C ALA A 52 8.48 10.56 12.85
N TYR A 53 8.81 9.27 12.97
CA TYR A 53 8.22 8.23 12.10
C TYR A 53 6.69 8.20 12.19
N VAL A 54 6.14 8.28 13.40
CA VAL A 54 4.68 8.28 13.58
C VAL A 54 4.02 9.51 12.96
N VAL A 55 4.62 10.69 13.15
CA VAL A 55 4.14 11.94 12.53
C VAL A 55 4.17 11.83 11.01
N TRP A 56 5.25 11.29 10.44
CA TRP A 56 5.34 11.07 8.99
C TRP A 56 4.22 10.17 8.47
N VAL A 57 3.94 9.04 9.14
CA VAL A 57 2.84 8.14 8.74
C VAL A 57 1.48 8.84 8.83
N ARG A 58 1.24 9.63 9.88
CA ARG A 58 0.01 10.43 9.98
C ARG A 58 -0.10 11.48 8.87
N GLY A 59 1.01 12.10 8.49
CA GLY A 59 1.10 12.99 7.33
C GLY A 59 0.77 12.28 6.02
N PHE A 60 1.34 11.08 5.80
CA PHE A 60 1.01 10.24 4.65
C PHE A 60 -0.48 9.93 4.57
N LEU A 61 -1.09 9.50 5.67
CA LEU A 61 -2.53 9.21 5.74
C LEU A 61 -3.41 10.46 5.52
N THR A 62 -2.91 11.63 5.92
CA THR A 62 -3.58 12.91 5.63
C THR A 62 -3.55 13.21 4.13
N GLY A 63 -2.41 12.95 3.47
CA GLY A 63 -2.29 13.02 2.01
C GLY A 63 -3.24 12.04 1.29
N HIS A 64 -3.39 10.81 1.81
CA HIS A 64 -4.39 9.85 1.32
C HIS A 64 -5.82 10.43 1.41
N ASN A 65 -6.20 10.99 2.57
CA ASN A 65 -7.53 11.60 2.74
C ASN A 65 -7.76 12.76 1.77
N TYR A 66 -6.75 13.58 1.53
CA TYR A 66 -6.82 14.67 0.55
C TYR A 66 -7.01 14.16 -0.88
N ALA A 67 -6.26 13.12 -1.28
CA ALA A 67 -6.32 12.56 -2.63
C ALA A 67 -7.60 11.74 -2.89
N LEU A 68 -8.17 11.12 -1.84
CA LEU A 68 -9.33 10.23 -1.95
C LEU A 68 -10.45 10.62 -0.95
N PRO A 69 -11.20 11.71 -1.19
CA PRO A 69 -12.20 12.21 -0.25
C PRO A 69 -13.34 11.23 0.07
N ASN A 70 -13.64 10.29 -0.83
CA ASN A 70 -14.67 9.26 -0.65
C ASN A 70 -14.17 8.02 0.11
N GLN A 71 -12.88 7.96 0.43
CA GLN A 71 -12.22 6.84 1.12
C GLN A 71 -11.34 7.37 2.26
N GLN A 72 -11.86 8.36 2.98
CA GLN A 72 -11.13 8.96 4.08
C GLN A 72 -11.05 8.01 5.26
N LEU A 73 -9.86 7.94 5.85
CA LEU A 73 -9.66 7.39 7.17
C LEU A 73 -10.22 8.34 8.22
N SER A 74 -10.83 7.78 9.26
CA SER A 74 -11.15 8.53 10.48
C SER A 74 -9.86 8.90 11.24
N SER A 75 -10.00 9.79 12.22
CA SER A 75 -8.88 10.14 13.10
C SER A 75 -8.38 8.91 13.86
N ILE A 76 -7.07 8.65 13.80
CA ILE A 76 -6.41 7.56 14.52
C ILE A 76 -5.40 8.09 15.53
N SER A 77 -5.24 7.37 16.64
CA SER A 77 -4.31 7.73 17.71
C SER A 77 -2.86 7.45 17.32
N LYS A 78 -1.91 8.15 17.97
CA LYS A 78 -0.46 7.84 17.89
C LYS A 78 -0.21 6.36 18.21
N GLY A 79 -0.80 5.84 19.29
CA GLY A 79 -0.64 4.45 19.72
C GLY A 79 -1.15 3.43 18.68
N THR A 80 -2.21 3.77 17.94
CA THR A 80 -2.71 2.91 16.85
C THR A 80 -1.69 2.82 15.71
N VAL A 81 -1.08 3.95 15.33
CA VAL A 81 -0.04 3.98 14.31
C VAL A 81 1.16 3.15 14.75
N GLU A 82 1.67 3.37 15.97
CA GLU A 82 2.81 2.61 16.51
C GLU A 82 2.53 1.10 16.55
N MET A 83 1.36 0.69 17.03
CA MET A 83 0.95 -0.71 17.04
C MET A 83 0.96 -1.32 15.63
N LYS A 84 0.40 -0.62 14.63
CA LYS A 84 0.36 -1.11 13.25
C LYS A 84 1.75 -1.20 12.64
N LEU A 85 2.62 -0.22 12.90
CA LEU A 85 4.03 -0.28 12.48
C LEU A 85 4.76 -1.46 13.14
N ASN A 86 4.56 -1.67 14.44
CA ASN A 86 5.13 -2.82 15.15
C ASN A 86 4.66 -4.15 14.54
N GLN A 87 3.36 -4.31 14.29
CA GLN A 87 2.79 -5.53 13.69
C GLN A 87 3.32 -5.78 12.27
N TYR A 88 3.43 -4.72 11.46
CA TYR A 88 3.97 -4.84 10.11
C TYR A 88 5.45 -5.22 10.17
N CYS A 89 6.26 -4.47 10.92
CA CYS A 89 7.70 -4.66 10.95
C CYS A 89 8.13 -5.96 11.63
N SER A 90 7.36 -6.49 12.60
CA SER A 90 7.63 -7.80 13.17
C SER A 90 7.46 -8.93 12.16
N ARG A 91 6.58 -8.75 11.17
CA ARG A 91 6.33 -9.72 10.08
C ARG A 91 7.23 -9.48 8.87
N ASN A 92 7.74 -8.27 8.71
CA ASN A 92 8.52 -7.82 7.56
C ASN A 92 9.80 -7.12 8.04
N PRO A 93 10.78 -7.84 8.63
CA PRO A 93 11.95 -7.21 9.24
C PRO A 93 12.84 -6.44 8.25
N THR A 94 12.82 -6.83 6.97
CA THR A 94 13.52 -6.15 5.86
C THR A 94 12.59 -5.24 5.05
N GLY A 95 11.37 -5.00 5.53
CA GLY A 95 10.36 -4.17 4.86
C GLY A 95 10.54 -2.68 5.15
N GLN A 96 9.67 -1.88 4.53
CA GLN A 96 9.67 -0.42 4.65
C GLN A 96 8.47 0.10 5.44
N ILE A 97 8.67 1.15 6.22
CA ILE A 97 7.61 1.87 6.95
C ILE A 97 6.56 2.46 5.98
N SER A 98 6.98 2.87 4.77
CA SER A 98 6.07 3.34 3.74
C SER A 98 5.05 2.28 3.32
N ASP A 99 5.46 1.02 3.22
CA ASP A 99 4.57 -0.08 2.88
C ASP A 99 3.56 -0.35 3.99
N ALA A 100 3.99 -0.20 5.25
CA ALA A 100 3.10 -0.24 6.39
C ALA A 100 2.05 0.89 6.34
N ALA A 101 2.45 2.10 5.96
CA ALA A 101 1.56 3.24 5.81
C ALA A 101 0.53 3.04 4.68
N MET A 102 0.97 2.55 3.52
CA MET A 102 0.08 2.22 2.39
C MET A 102 -0.92 1.12 2.76
N ARG A 103 -0.46 0.05 3.42
CA ARG A 103 -1.36 -1.01 3.92
C ARG A 103 -2.34 -0.46 4.94
N MET A 104 -1.89 0.41 5.83
CA MET A 104 -2.75 1.07 6.80
C MET A 104 -3.83 1.91 6.12
N SER A 105 -3.49 2.67 5.06
CA SER A 105 -4.50 3.38 4.28
C SER A 105 -5.50 2.43 3.64
N ASP A 106 -5.06 1.33 3.04
CA ASP A 106 -5.97 0.39 2.37
C ASP A 106 -6.90 -0.34 3.36
N GLU A 107 -6.37 -0.74 4.52
CA GLU A 107 -7.13 -1.39 5.60
C GLU A 107 -8.17 -0.47 6.24
N LEU A 108 -7.81 0.79 6.51
CA LEU A 108 -8.65 1.71 7.28
C LEU A 108 -9.58 2.57 6.43
N SER A 109 -9.28 2.79 5.15
CA SER A 109 -10.13 3.55 4.23
C SER A 109 -11.32 2.74 3.70
N GLY A 110 -11.35 1.43 3.95
CA GLY A 110 -12.31 0.52 3.36
C GLY A 110 -12.03 0.17 1.90
N ARG A 111 -10.91 0.64 1.32
CA ARG A 111 -10.48 0.27 -0.04
C ARG A 111 -10.22 -1.24 -0.20
N ASN A 112 -9.89 -1.92 0.89
CA ASN A 112 -9.77 -3.38 0.95
C ASN A 112 -11.09 -4.13 1.26
N GLN A 113 -12.24 -3.44 1.37
CA GLN A 113 -13.51 -4.12 1.60
C GLN A 113 -13.97 -4.87 0.34
N PRO A 114 -14.61 -6.04 0.49
CA PRO A 114 -15.25 -6.71 -0.64
C PRO A 114 -16.25 -5.76 -1.32
N ILE A 115 -16.26 -5.73 -2.66
CA ILE A 115 -17.23 -4.95 -3.42
C ILE A 115 -18.64 -5.41 -3.01
N LYS A 116 -19.41 -4.55 -2.34
CA LYS A 116 -20.83 -4.83 -2.06
C LYS A 116 -21.57 -4.78 -3.40
N LYS A 117 -22.26 -5.89 -3.71
CA LYS A 117 -23.09 -6.04 -4.92
C LYS A 117 -24.30 -5.10 -4.88
#